data_AF-A0A5Z1UYS7-F1
#
_entry.id   AF-A0A5Z1UYS7-F1
#
_cell.length_a   1.000
_cell.length_b   1.000
_cell.length_c   1.000
_cell.angle_alpha   90.00
_cell.angle_beta   90.00
_cell.angle_gamma   90.00
#
_symmetry.space_group_name_H-M   'P 1'
#
loop_
_entity.id
_entity.type
_entity.pdbx_description
1 polymer ?
#
loop_
_entity_poly.entity_id
_entity_poly.type
_entity_poly.pdbx_seq_one_letter_code
_entity_poly.pdbx_strand_id
1 'polypeptide(L)'
;SNGALVAAINSVKDTTGVEASIDANGQLLLSSREGRGIKIEGSIGGGAFINKDMMENYGRLSLVKNDGKDILVSGTGLESAGFGAGNFISQASVSLRESKGQLNANIADAMGFGSVNKGVILAGASSVSAYMSAAGSGFSAGSGYSAGSGKNYSAVISANAVVISNTSAVSKIYNVSAGSGFSSQSGLSQFATMKTSAGNSLGAKDETAGVTTLKGAMAV
;
A
#
# COMPACT_ATOMS: atom_id res chain seq x y z
N SER A 1 -22.45 -10.70 -11.39
CA SER A 1 -21.04 -10.60 -11.81
C SER A 1 -20.59 -12.01 -12.13
N ASN A 2 -20.30 -12.32 -13.40
CA ASN A 2 -20.16 -13.72 -13.87
C ASN A 2 -18.76 -14.31 -13.64
N GLY A 3 -17.92 -13.71 -12.79
CA GLY A 3 -16.53 -14.14 -12.60
C GLY A 3 -15.67 -14.06 -13.87
N ALA A 4 -16.19 -13.52 -14.97
CA ALA A 4 -15.56 -13.57 -16.29
C ALA A 4 -14.18 -12.91 -16.31
N LEU A 5 -14.02 -11.78 -15.60
CA LEU A 5 -12.72 -11.10 -15.49
C LEU A 5 -11.68 -11.97 -14.78
N VAL A 6 -12.06 -12.56 -13.64
CA VAL A 6 -11.19 -13.47 -12.87
C VAL A 6 -10.83 -14.70 -13.72
N ALA A 7 -11.81 -15.29 -14.41
CA ALA A 7 -11.60 -16.44 -15.28
C ALA A 7 -10.66 -16.10 -16.45
N ALA A 8 -10.84 -14.94 -17.08
CA ALA A 8 -10.00 -14.49 -18.19
C ALA A 8 -8.54 -14.29 -17.75
N ILE A 9 -8.30 -13.62 -16.61
CA ILE A 9 -6.93 -13.46 -16.08
C ILE A 9 -6.33 -14.82 -15.72
N ASN A 10 -7.10 -15.68 -15.03
CA ASN A 10 -6.61 -16.98 -14.58
C ASN A 10 -6.39 -17.98 -15.72
N SER A 11 -6.98 -17.77 -16.90
CA SER A 11 -6.77 -18.62 -18.08
C SER A 11 -5.32 -18.59 -18.60
N VAL A 12 -4.55 -17.56 -18.24
CA VAL A 12 -3.15 -17.38 -18.63
C VAL A 12 -2.20 -17.30 -17.44
N LYS A 13 -2.64 -17.73 -16.24
CA LYS A 13 -1.87 -17.58 -15.00
C LYS A 13 -0.54 -18.32 -15.00
N ASP A 14 -0.42 -19.44 -15.71
CA ASP A 14 0.84 -20.19 -15.76
C ASP A 14 1.89 -19.47 -16.64
N THR A 15 1.42 -18.64 -17.58
CA THR A 15 2.26 -17.78 -18.40
C THR A 15 2.61 -16.48 -17.67
N THR A 16 1.61 -15.79 -17.10
CA THR A 16 1.79 -14.47 -16.45
C THR A 16 2.32 -14.60 -15.02
N GLY A 17 2.03 -15.70 -14.33
CA GLY A 17 2.36 -15.94 -12.92
C GLY A 17 1.49 -15.13 -11.96
N VAL A 18 0.40 -14.59 -12.49
CA VAL A 18 -0.57 -13.75 -11.77
C VAL A 18 -1.87 -14.52 -11.62
N GLU A 19 -2.32 -14.64 -10.38
CA GLU A 19 -3.61 -15.23 -10.01
C GLU A 19 -4.56 -14.11 -9.59
N ALA A 20 -5.76 -14.10 -10.18
CA ALA A 20 -6.85 -13.22 -9.82
C ALA A 20 -7.82 -13.91 -8.87
N SER A 21 -8.29 -13.17 -7.88
CA SER A 21 -9.39 -13.56 -6.99
C SER A 21 -10.23 -12.34 -6.60
N ILE A 22 -11.37 -12.59 -5.94
CA ILE A 22 -12.18 -11.55 -5.34
C ILE A 22 -12.01 -11.65 -3.83
N ASP A 23 -11.68 -10.53 -3.19
CA ASP A 23 -11.53 -10.48 -1.74
C ASP A 23 -12.89 -10.46 -1.01
N ALA A 24 -12.85 -10.47 0.33
CA ALA A 24 -14.06 -10.43 1.15
C ALA A 24 -14.89 -9.15 0.99
N ASN A 25 -14.29 -8.07 0.48
CA ASN A 25 -14.94 -6.78 0.23
C ASN A 25 -15.47 -6.67 -1.22
N GLY A 26 -15.31 -7.72 -2.04
CA GLY A 26 -15.71 -7.72 -3.44
C GLY A 26 -14.73 -7.05 -4.40
N GLN A 27 -13.50 -6.75 -3.95
CA GLN A 27 -12.45 -6.12 -4.74
C GLN A 27 -11.63 -7.16 -5.51
N LEU A 28 -11.14 -6.80 -6.69
CA LEU A 28 -10.22 -7.64 -7.46
C LEU A 28 -8.85 -7.66 -6.77
N LEU A 29 -8.39 -8.86 -6.41
CA LEU A 29 -7.06 -9.10 -5.88
C LEU A 29 -6.22 -9.81 -6.94
N LEU A 30 -5.05 -9.25 -7.25
CA LEU A 30 -4.05 -9.87 -8.12
C LEU A 30 -2.83 -10.25 -7.28
N SER A 31 -2.44 -11.52 -7.33
CA SER A 31 -1.30 -12.04 -6.58
C SER A 31 -0.30 -12.69 -7.52
N SER A 32 1.00 -12.46 -7.30
CA SER A 32 2.04 -13.20 -8.02
C SER A 32 2.57 -14.35 -7.17
N ARG A 33 2.47 -15.58 -7.68
CA ARG A 33 2.88 -16.80 -6.94
C ARG A 33 4.38 -16.88 -6.70
N GLU A 34 5.17 -16.36 -7.63
CA GLU A 34 6.63 -16.47 -7.65
C GLU A 34 7.32 -15.16 -7.29
N GLY A 35 6.57 -14.17 -6.79
CA GLY A 35 7.12 -12.85 -6.47
C GLY A 35 7.51 -12.03 -7.70
N ARG A 36 6.88 -12.27 -8.86
CA ARG A 36 7.07 -11.46 -10.06
C ARG A 36 6.33 -10.14 -9.94
N GLY A 37 6.84 -9.12 -10.61
CA GLY A 37 6.13 -7.87 -10.79
C GLY A 37 4.83 -8.06 -11.57
N ILE A 38 3.79 -7.36 -11.13
CA ILE A 38 2.51 -7.25 -11.82
C ILE A 38 2.51 -5.89 -12.52
N LYS A 39 2.62 -5.92 -13.85
CA LYS A 39 2.45 -4.75 -14.70
C LYS A 39 1.27 -4.97 -15.62
N ILE A 40 0.28 -4.10 -15.52
CA ILE A 40 -0.95 -4.13 -16.31
C ILE A 40 -0.84 -3.05 -17.36
N GLU A 41 -0.87 -3.47 -18.63
CA GLU A 41 -0.90 -2.55 -19.76
C GLU A 41 -2.35 -2.40 -20.29
N GLY A 42 -2.62 -1.29 -20.96
CA GLY A 42 -3.98 -0.96 -21.39
C GLY A 42 -4.91 -0.54 -20.24
N SER A 43 -6.22 -0.67 -20.44
CA SER A 43 -7.22 -0.31 -19.43
C SER A 43 -7.86 -1.56 -18.83
N ILE A 44 -7.76 -1.72 -17.51
CA ILE A 44 -8.47 -2.77 -16.77
C ILE A 44 -9.92 -2.39 -16.43
N GLY A 45 -10.30 -1.13 -16.67
CA GLY A 45 -11.62 -0.57 -16.41
C GLY A 45 -11.80 -0.04 -14.98
N GLY A 46 -12.47 1.10 -14.84
CA GLY A 46 -12.69 1.77 -13.55
C GLY A 46 -13.45 0.93 -12.52
N GLY A 47 -14.22 -0.06 -12.96
CA GLY A 47 -14.92 -1.01 -12.10
C GLY A 47 -14.03 -2.05 -11.41
N ALA A 48 -12.75 -2.18 -11.81
CA ALA A 48 -11.80 -3.10 -11.17
C ALA A 48 -11.18 -2.53 -9.88
N PHE A 49 -11.35 -1.22 -9.62
CA PHE A 49 -10.77 -0.51 -8.47
C PHE A 49 -9.24 -0.63 -8.32
N ILE A 50 -8.54 -0.95 -9.41
CA ILE A 50 -7.09 -0.84 -9.51
C ILE A 50 -6.79 0.56 -10.03
N ASN A 51 -6.27 1.41 -9.15
CA ASN A 51 -5.93 2.80 -9.47
C ASN A 51 -4.73 2.88 -10.42
N LYS A 52 -4.59 4.03 -11.10
CA LYS A 52 -3.46 4.28 -12.03
C LYS A 52 -2.10 3.97 -11.39
N ASP A 53 -1.91 4.37 -10.14
CA ASP A 53 -0.65 4.19 -9.40
C ASP A 53 -0.42 2.72 -8.96
N MET A 54 -1.40 1.83 -9.18
CA MET A 54 -1.33 0.40 -8.83
C MET A 54 -1.16 -0.50 -10.06
N MET A 55 -1.13 0.06 -11.28
CA MET A 55 -0.99 -0.71 -12.51
C MET A 55 0.40 -1.34 -12.66
N GLU A 56 1.38 -0.87 -11.90
CA GLU A 56 2.74 -1.40 -11.88
C GLU A 56 3.17 -1.61 -10.42
N ASN A 57 3.31 -2.87 -10.02
CA ASN A 57 3.59 -3.25 -8.64
C ASN A 57 4.55 -4.45 -8.59
N TYR A 58 5.71 -4.26 -7.95
CA TYR A 58 6.77 -5.27 -7.81
C TYR A 58 6.82 -5.93 -6.43
N GLY A 59 5.77 -5.75 -5.62
CA GLY A 59 5.72 -6.26 -4.26
C GLY A 59 6.59 -5.45 -3.29
N ARG A 60 6.97 -6.09 -2.18
CA ARG A 60 7.79 -5.50 -1.13
C ARG A 60 8.94 -6.45 -0.79
N LEU A 61 10.08 -5.87 -0.46
CA LEU A 61 11.20 -6.61 0.11
C LEU A 61 11.20 -6.44 1.64
N SER A 62 11.30 -7.56 2.37
CA SER A 62 11.42 -7.61 3.83
C SER A 62 12.76 -8.22 4.19
N LEU A 63 13.55 -7.49 4.98
CA LEU A 63 14.86 -7.93 5.45
C LEU A 63 14.77 -8.19 6.96
N VAL A 64 15.32 -9.33 7.40
CA VAL A 64 15.33 -9.72 8.81
C VAL A 64 16.77 -9.94 9.25
N LYS A 65 17.12 -9.37 10.40
CA LYS A 65 18.42 -9.55 11.04
C LYS A 65 18.23 -10.05 12.46
N ASN A 66 19.13 -10.88 12.95
CA ASN A 66 19.02 -11.59 14.22
C ASN A 66 19.94 -11.05 15.33
N ASP A 67 20.63 -9.92 15.12
CA ASP A 67 21.55 -9.33 16.11
C ASP A 67 21.01 -8.02 16.75
N GLY A 68 19.78 -7.63 16.42
CA GLY A 68 19.10 -6.44 16.95
C GLY A 68 19.66 -5.10 16.49
N LYS A 69 20.71 -5.09 15.65
CA LYS A 69 21.25 -3.87 15.03
C LYS A 69 20.52 -3.59 13.72
N ASP A 70 20.56 -2.33 13.28
CA ASP A 70 20.03 -1.95 11.98
C ASP A 70 20.70 -2.70 10.83
N ILE A 71 19.92 -2.93 9.77
CA ILE A 71 20.41 -3.36 8.47
C ILE A 71 20.74 -2.10 7.69
N LEU A 72 22.03 -1.82 7.51
CA LEU A 72 22.46 -0.74 6.62
C LEU A 72 22.30 -1.18 5.17
N VAL A 73 21.28 -0.66 4.49
CA VAL A 73 21.09 -0.85 3.05
C VAL A 73 21.66 0.35 2.32
N SER A 74 22.69 0.13 1.51
CA SER A 74 23.32 1.16 0.68
C SER A 74 23.71 0.59 -0.69
N GLY A 75 23.70 1.45 -1.72
CA GLY A 75 23.97 1.04 -3.09
C GLY A 75 23.32 1.97 -4.10
N THR A 76 23.31 1.54 -5.36
CA THR A 76 22.62 2.20 -6.47
C THR A 76 21.30 1.46 -6.78
N GLY A 77 20.29 2.16 -7.27
CA GLY A 77 19.02 1.54 -7.71
C GLY A 77 18.10 1.03 -6.59
N LEU A 78 18.27 1.51 -5.34
CA LEU A 78 17.49 1.04 -4.20
C LEU A 78 15.98 1.36 -4.31
N GLU A 79 15.63 2.39 -5.08
CA GLU A 79 14.25 2.77 -5.38
C GLU A 79 13.46 1.63 -6.04
N SER A 80 14.10 0.78 -6.86
CA SER A 80 13.46 -0.37 -7.49
C SER A 80 13.09 -1.47 -6.48
N ALA A 81 13.79 -1.54 -5.35
CA ALA A 81 13.49 -2.44 -4.25
C ALA A 81 12.65 -1.79 -3.14
N GLY A 82 12.24 -0.53 -3.31
CA GLY A 82 11.48 0.23 -2.32
C GLY A 82 12.30 0.74 -1.13
N PHE A 83 13.63 0.78 -1.24
CA PHE A 83 14.55 1.28 -0.21
C PHE A 83 15.24 2.61 -0.60
N GLY A 84 14.72 3.30 -1.62
CA GLY A 84 15.26 4.60 -2.04
C GLY A 84 14.88 5.73 -1.08
N ALA A 85 15.57 6.88 -1.20
CA ALA A 85 15.38 8.03 -0.31
C ALA A 85 13.96 8.65 -0.32
N GLY A 86 13.18 8.35 -1.37
CA GLY A 86 11.78 8.78 -1.48
C GLY A 86 10.77 7.77 -0.92
N ASN A 87 11.21 6.60 -0.48
CA ASN A 87 10.34 5.55 0.03
C ASN A 87 10.22 5.63 1.56
N PHE A 88 9.01 5.45 2.08
CA PHE A 88 8.82 5.27 3.53
C PHE A 88 9.01 3.79 3.89
N ILE A 89 9.99 3.52 4.74
CA ILE A 89 10.44 2.18 5.12
C ILE A 89 10.12 1.97 6.60
N SER A 90 9.43 0.86 6.90
CA SER A 90 9.15 0.45 8.27
C SER A 90 10.25 -0.47 8.78
N GLN A 91 10.80 -0.15 9.94
CA GLN A 91 11.84 -0.91 10.62
C GLN A 91 11.51 -1.04 12.10
N ALA A 92 11.83 -2.19 12.70
CA ALA A 92 11.64 -2.45 14.11
C ALA A 92 12.62 -3.53 14.59
N SER A 93 13.03 -3.45 15.85
CA SER A 93 13.66 -4.54 16.59
C SER A 93 12.68 -4.99 17.66
N VAL A 94 12.40 -6.29 17.73
CA VAL A 94 11.35 -6.86 18.59
C VAL A 94 11.97 -7.87 19.54
N SER A 95 11.79 -7.68 20.84
CA SER A 95 12.22 -8.66 21.83
C SER A 95 11.27 -9.86 21.89
N LEU A 96 11.76 -10.99 22.42
CA LEU A 96 10.93 -12.18 22.66
C LEU A 96 9.74 -11.92 23.61
N ARG A 97 9.84 -10.89 24.46
CA ARG A 97 8.72 -10.49 25.32
C ARG A 97 7.65 -9.78 24.50
N GLU A 98 8.06 -8.85 23.64
CA GLU A 98 7.14 -8.09 22.79
C GLU A 98 6.44 -8.99 21.77
N SER A 99 7.12 -10.01 21.23
CA SER A 99 6.51 -10.95 20.28
C SER A 99 5.38 -11.80 20.88
N LYS A 100 5.28 -11.87 22.22
CA LYS A 100 4.19 -12.55 22.93
C LYS A 100 2.97 -11.66 23.16
N GLY A 101 3.11 -10.35 23.02
CA GLY A 101 2.04 -9.37 23.18
C GLY A 101 1.34 -9.03 21.86
N GLN A 102 0.34 -8.15 21.94
CA GLN A 102 -0.26 -7.52 20.76
C GLN A 102 0.80 -6.71 20.01
N LEU A 103 0.87 -6.90 18.70
CA LEU A 103 1.85 -6.22 17.86
C LEU A 103 1.22 -4.90 17.38
N ASN A 104 1.88 -3.78 17.67
CA ASN A 104 1.37 -2.49 17.17
C ASN A 104 1.46 -2.41 15.64
N ALA A 105 0.62 -1.58 15.02
CA ALA A 105 0.52 -1.52 13.55
C ALA A 105 1.84 -1.21 12.82
N ASN A 106 2.74 -0.39 13.41
CA ASN A 106 4.04 -0.06 12.81
C ASN A 106 5.02 -1.24 12.88
N ILE A 107 5.03 -1.97 14.00
CA ILE A 107 5.81 -3.21 14.15
C ILE A 107 5.26 -4.28 13.20
N ALA A 108 3.93 -4.43 13.11
CA ALA A 108 3.29 -5.36 12.20
C ALA A 108 3.66 -5.08 10.73
N ASP A 109 3.70 -3.81 10.31
CA ASP A 109 4.16 -3.47 8.95
C ASP A 109 5.64 -3.83 8.73
N ALA A 110 6.51 -3.56 9.72
CA ALA A 110 7.92 -3.95 9.67
C ALA A 110 8.12 -5.48 9.63
N MET A 111 7.23 -6.25 10.28
CA MET A 111 7.21 -7.71 10.26
C MET A 111 6.57 -8.30 8.98
N GLY A 112 6.11 -7.46 8.05
CA GLY A 112 5.59 -7.89 6.75
C GLY A 112 4.12 -8.35 6.76
N PHE A 113 3.31 -7.89 7.72
CA PHE A 113 1.87 -8.16 7.74
C PHE A 113 1.11 -7.39 6.65
N GLY A 114 1.64 -6.25 6.21
CA GLY A 114 0.91 -5.34 5.32
C GLY A 114 -0.30 -4.74 6.03
N SER A 115 -0.13 -4.27 7.27
CA SER A 115 -1.18 -3.79 8.17
C SER A 115 -1.90 -2.51 7.70
N VAL A 116 -1.54 -1.97 6.53
CA VAL A 116 -2.07 -0.72 5.99
C VAL A 116 -2.54 -0.87 4.55
N ASN A 117 -3.67 -0.21 4.24
CA ASN A 117 -4.16 -0.12 2.87
C ASN A 117 -3.55 1.11 2.18
N LYS A 118 -2.39 0.95 1.54
CA LYS A 118 -1.77 2.04 0.75
C LYS A 118 -2.48 2.30 -0.58
N GLY A 119 -3.40 1.42 -1.02
CA GLY A 119 -4.18 1.58 -2.25
C GLY A 119 -5.19 2.72 -2.24
N VAL A 120 -5.48 3.29 -1.06
CA VAL A 120 -6.35 4.47 -0.92
C VAL A 120 -5.61 5.80 -1.17
N ILE A 121 -4.28 5.76 -1.33
CA ILE A 121 -3.49 6.97 -1.57
C ILE A 121 -3.63 7.40 -3.04
N LEU A 122 -3.94 8.68 -3.25
CA LEU A 122 -3.90 9.32 -4.57
C LEU A 122 -2.68 10.24 -4.62
N ALA A 123 -1.56 9.72 -5.11
CA ALA A 123 -0.29 10.42 -5.12
C ALA A 123 -0.26 11.46 -6.27
N GLY A 124 0.21 12.67 -5.97
CA GLY A 124 0.34 13.74 -6.98
C GLY A 124 -0.99 14.37 -7.43
N ALA A 125 -2.14 13.85 -6.99
CA ALA A 125 -3.43 14.47 -7.26
C ALA A 125 -3.64 15.71 -6.35
N SER A 126 -4.19 16.80 -6.90
CA SER A 126 -4.56 17.99 -6.12
C SER A 126 -5.89 17.81 -5.38
N SER A 127 -6.78 16.97 -5.90
CA SER A 127 -8.08 16.62 -5.34
C SER A 127 -8.59 15.31 -5.93
N VAL A 128 -9.67 14.75 -5.37
CA VAL A 128 -10.37 13.60 -5.97
C VAL A 128 -10.94 13.93 -7.35
N SER A 129 -11.48 15.13 -7.54
CA SER A 129 -11.98 15.56 -8.86
C SER A 129 -10.87 15.67 -9.90
N ALA A 130 -9.69 16.14 -9.51
CA ALA A 130 -8.52 16.20 -10.38
C ALA A 130 -8.02 14.78 -10.72
N TYR A 131 -7.97 13.88 -9.73
CA TYR A 131 -7.64 12.47 -9.96
C TYR A 131 -8.61 11.81 -10.94
N MET A 132 -9.92 11.97 -10.72
CA MET A 132 -10.93 11.35 -11.58
C MET A 132 -10.87 11.89 -13.02
N SER A 133 -10.55 13.17 -13.19
CA SER A 133 -10.43 13.79 -14.52
C SER A 133 -9.12 13.46 -15.23
N ALA A 134 -8.12 12.92 -14.53
CA ALA A 134 -6.81 12.62 -15.10
C ALA A 134 -6.86 11.49 -16.14
N ALA A 135 -6.02 11.62 -17.17
CA ALA A 135 -5.88 10.56 -18.18
C ALA A 135 -5.38 9.25 -17.55
N GLY A 136 -6.08 8.16 -17.86
CA GLY A 136 -5.79 6.82 -17.34
C GLY A 136 -6.39 6.53 -15.96
N SER A 137 -7.18 7.45 -15.38
CA SER A 137 -7.83 7.21 -14.07
C SER A 137 -8.93 6.14 -14.12
N GLY A 138 -9.51 5.88 -15.30
CA GLY A 138 -10.72 5.07 -15.46
C GLY A 138 -12.02 5.79 -15.09
N PHE A 139 -11.95 7.07 -14.66
CA PHE A 139 -13.08 7.90 -14.23
C PHE A 139 -13.27 9.16 -15.09
N SER A 140 -12.53 9.31 -16.19
CA SER A 140 -12.65 10.47 -17.08
C SER A 140 -14.04 10.57 -17.72
N ALA A 141 -14.38 11.73 -18.28
CA ALA A 141 -15.62 11.90 -19.03
C ALA A 141 -15.76 10.82 -20.13
N GLY A 142 -16.96 10.26 -20.29
CA GLY A 142 -17.23 9.16 -21.23
C GLY A 142 -16.90 7.75 -20.73
N SER A 143 -16.23 7.60 -19.59
CA SER A 143 -15.90 6.27 -19.01
C SER A 143 -17.10 5.48 -18.48
N GLY A 144 -18.24 6.15 -18.24
CA GLY A 144 -19.37 5.59 -17.49
C GLY A 144 -19.19 5.60 -15.96
N TYR A 145 -17.99 5.95 -15.47
CA TYR A 145 -17.63 6.02 -14.05
C TYR A 145 -17.35 7.45 -13.57
N SER A 146 -17.52 8.45 -14.44
CA SER A 146 -17.18 9.84 -14.16
C SER A 146 -17.98 10.46 -13.01
N ALA A 147 -17.48 11.58 -12.47
CA ALA A 147 -18.28 12.41 -11.58
C ALA A 147 -19.60 12.79 -12.28
N GLY A 148 -20.72 12.69 -11.56
CA GLY A 148 -22.05 12.94 -12.12
C GLY A 148 -22.63 11.81 -12.99
N SER A 149 -21.98 10.65 -13.13
CA SER A 149 -22.50 9.48 -13.88
C SER A 149 -23.73 8.80 -13.27
N GLY A 150 -24.27 9.32 -12.15
CA GLY A 150 -25.31 8.66 -11.37
C GLY A 150 -24.83 7.46 -10.54
N LYS A 151 -23.55 7.08 -10.63
CA LYS A 151 -22.95 5.96 -9.90
C LYS A 151 -22.26 6.34 -8.58
N ASN A 152 -22.22 7.64 -8.25
CA ASN A 152 -21.68 8.20 -7.00
C ASN A 152 -20.22 7.81 -6.65
N TYR A 153 -19.40 7.41 -7.63
CA TYR A 153 -17.98 7.07 -7.40
C TYR A 153 -17.18 8.21 -6.79
N SER A 154 -17.43 9.46 -7.20
CA SER A 154 -16.75 10.63 -6.64
C SER A 154 -16.97 10.77 -5.13
N ALA A 155 -18.16 10.45 -4.63
CA ALA A 155 -18.47 10.49 -3.20
C ALA A 155 -17.77 9.35 -2.45
N VAL A 156 -17.80 8.13 -3.01
CA VAL A 156 -17.13 6.95 -2.41
C VAL A 156 -15.61 7.16 -2.35
N ILE A 157 -14.99 7.65 -3.42
CA ILE A 157 -13.55 7.93 -3.44
C ILE A 157 -13.22 9.05 -2.46
N SER A 158 -14.03 10.11 -2.39
CA SER A 158 -13.79 11.22 -1.44
C SER A 158 -13.89 10.81 0.03
N ALA A 159 -14.72 9.81 0.35
CA ALA A 159 -14.85 9.30 1.71
C ALA A 159 -13.67 8.42 2.16
N ASN A 160 -12.99 7.76 1.22
CA ASN A 160 -12.00 6.72 1.53
C ASN A 160 -10.56 7.09 1.13
N ALA A 161 -10.38 7.95 0.13
CA ALA A 161 -9.08 8.23 -0.45
C ALA A 161 -8.29 9.29 0.32
N VAL A 162 -6.97 9.12 0.35
CA VAL A 162 -6.04 10.09 0.93
C VAL A 162 -5.28 10.78 -0.19
N VAL A 163 -5.59 12.05 -0.41
CA VAL A 163 -4.92 12.87 -1.42
C VAL A 163 -3.59 13.40 -0.88
N ILE A 164 -2.49 12.98 -1.51
CA ILE A 164 -1.12 13.43 -1.24
C ILE A 164 -0.65 14.26 -2.43
N SER A 165 -0.98 15.54 -2.41
CA SER A 165 -0.71 16.47 -3.51
C SER A 165 0.76 16.88 -3.62
N ASN A 166 1.52 16.77 -2.54
CA ASN A 166 2.95 17.05 -2.46
C ASN A 166 3.56 16.36 -1.23
N THR A 167 4.88 16.46 -1.08
CA THR A 167 5.63 15.88 0.05
C THR A 167 5.21 16.41 1.41
N SER A 168 4.78 17.67 1.53
CA SER A 168 4.28 18.20 2.82
C SER A 168 2.95 17.55 3.24
N ALA A 169 2.13 17.13 2.27
CA ALA A 169 0.86 16.45 2.53
C ALA A 169 1.04 15.02 3.12
N VAL A 170 2.27 14.48 3.08
CA VAL A 170 2.60 13.17 3.68
C VAL A 170 2.41 13.16 5.20
N SER A 171 2.46 14.34 5.83
CA SER A 171 2.09 14.52 7.25
C SER A 171 0.65 14.11 7.58
N LYS A 172 -0.23 13.91 6.60
CA LYS A 172 -1.56 13.34 6.81
C LYS A 172 -1.51 11.88 7.29
N ILE A 173 -0.47 11.13 6.91
CA ILE A 173 -0.37 9.69 7.13
C ILE A 173 0.88 9.28 7.93
N TYR A 174 1.93 10.10 7.96
CA TYR A 174 3.15 9.85 8.75
C TYR A 174 3.41 10.93 9.80
N ASN A 175 4.12 10.55 10.86
CA ASN A 175 4.56 11.42 11.94
C ASN A 175 5.84 12.18 11.56
N VAL A 176 5.71 13.18 10.69
CA VAL A 176 6.83 13.99 10.16
C VAL A 176 6.81 15.45 10.62
N SER A 177 6.06 15.77 11.68
CA SER A 177 5.99 17.13 12.22
C SER A 177 7.32 17.55 12.87
N ALA A 178 7.54 18.86 13.02
CA ALA A 178 8.65 19.36 13.82
C ALA A 178 8.63 18.75 15.23
N GLY A 179 9.80 18.35 15.74
CA GLY A 179 9.94 17.69 17.05
C GLY A 179 9.64 16.17 17.07
N SER A 180 9.19 15.57 15.97
CA SER A 180 8.92 14.12 15.90
C SER A 180 10.17 13.23 15.88
N GLY A 181 11.34 13.80 15.61
CA GLY A 181 12.55 13.05 15.24
C GLY A 181 12.59 12.58 13.78
N PHE A 182 11.47 12.69 13.06
CA PHE A 182 11.34 12.31 11.64
C PHE A 182 10.91 13.48 10.75
N SER A 183 11.12 14.71 11.20
CA SER A 183 10.79 15.89 10.40
C SER A 183 11.57 15.91 9.08
N SER A 184 11.08 16.69 8.12
CA SER A 184 11.84 16.95 6.90
C SER A 184 13.28 17.39 7.24
N GLN A 185 14.26 16.86 6.51
CA GLN A 185 15.71 17.11 6.71
C GLN A 185 16.31 16.59 8.03
N SER A 186 15.58 15.79 8.81
CA SER A 186 16.13 15.11 10.01
C SER A 186 17.18 14.04 9.70
N GLY A 187 17.32 13.64 8.43
CA GLY A 187 18.08 12.44 8.04
C GLY A 187 17.34 11.13 8.30
N LEU A 188 16.21 11.16 9.01
CA LEU A 188 15.43 9.98 9.41
C LEU A 188 13.98 10.00 8.87
N SER A 189 13.61 11.00 8.08
CA SER A 189 12.22 11.19 7.63
C SER A 189 11.63 10.00 6.87
N GLN A 190 12.45 9.23 6.17
CA GLN A 190 12.02 8.02 5.46
C GLN A 190 11.59 6.87 6.40
N PHE A 191 11.98 6.95 7.67
CA PHE A 191 11.62 5.97 8.71
C PHE A 191 10.49 6.47 9.62
N ALA A 192 9.83 7.57 9.24
CA ALA A 192 8.72 8.10 10.02
C ALA A 192 7.64 7.04 10.24
N THR A 193 7.15 6.95 11.46
CA THR A 193 6.06 6.03 11.80
C THR A 193 4.74 6.49 11.19
N MET A 194 3.90 5.53 10.80
CA MET A 194 2.55 5.81 10.35
C MET A 194 1.69 6.27 11.52
N LYS A 195 0.72 7.12 11.24
CA LYS A 195 -0.33 7.49 12.18
C LYS A 195 -1.27 6.31 12.40
N THR A 196 -1.37 5.84 13.64
CA THR A 196 -2.20 4.68 14.03
C THR A 196 -3.48 5.05 14.76
N SER A 197 -3.60 6.30 15.20
CA SER A 197 -4.80 6.82 15.90
C SER A 197 -5.39 8.03 15.16
N ALA A 198 -5.21 9.25 15.67
CA ALA A 198 -5.68 10.45 15.00
C ALA A 198 -4.98 10.61 13.63
N GLY A 199 -5.77 10.68 12.55
CA GLY A 199 -5.23 10.71 11.18
C GLY A 199 -4.79 9.33 10.65
N ASN A 200 -5.28 8.23 11.22
CA ASN A 200 -5.09 6.89 10.69
C ASN A 200 -5.93 6.64 9.43
N SER A 201 -5.65 7.40 8.38
CA SER A 201 -6.39 7.30 7.12
C SER A 201 -5.97 6.09 6.27
N LEU A 202 -4.91 5.39 6.65
CA LEU A 202 -4.47 4.14 6.00
C LEU A 202 -5.09 2.87 6.63
N GLY A 203 -5.86 3.03 7.71
CA GLY A 203 -6.45 1.91 8.44
C GLY A 203 -5.42 1.01 9.12
N ALA A 204 -4.28 1.57 9.52
CA ALA A 204 -3.24 0.88 10.26
C ALA A 204 -3.81 0.27 11.53
N LYS A 205 -3.79 -1.05 11.63
CA LYS A 205 -4.34 -1.79 12.77
C LYS A 205 -3.28 -2.61 13.45
N ASP A 206 -3.46 -2.78 14.75
CA ASP A 206 -2.65 -3.72 15.53
C ASP A 206 -3.00 -5.15 15.14
N GLU A 207 -2.04 -6.04 15.29
CA GLU A 207 -2.18 -7.46 14.99
C GLU A 207 -2.19 -8.28 16.29
N THR A 208 -2.97 -9.37 16.29
CA THR A 208 -3.08 -10.27 17.44
C THR A 208 -1.74 -10.89 17.82
N ALA A 209 -1.66 -11.38 19.07
CA ALA A 209 -0.41 -11.84 19.68
C ALA A 209 0.37 -12.82 18.79
N GLY A 210 1.68 -12.59 18.63
CA GLY A 210 2.54 -13.10 17.55
C GLY A 210 2.13 -14.43 16.93
N VAL A 211 2.26 -15.54 17.68
CA VAL A 211 2.06 -16.91 17.15
C VAL A 211 0.62 -17.27 16.77
N THR A 212 -0.36 -16.40 17.03
CA THR A 212 -1.77 -16.62 16.63
C THR A 212 -2.04 -16.28 15.16
N THR A 213 -1.07 -15.68 14.47
CA THR A 213 -1.14 -15.34 13.05
C THR A 213 -0.02 -16.04 12.29
N LEU A 214 -0.25 -16.36 11.00
CA LEU A 214 0.79 -17.00 10.18
C LEU A 214 2.07 -16.15 10.12
N LYS A 215 1.94 -14.82 9.98
CA LYS A 215 3.09 -13.92 9.91
C LYS A 215 3.81 -13.78 11.24
N GLY A 216 3.09 -13.70 12.35
CA GLY A 216 3.74 -13.64 13.66
C GLY A 216 4.38 -14.96 14.07
N ALA A 217 3.88 -16.11 13.59
CA ALA A 217 4.57 -17.40 13.76
C ALA A 217 5.85 -17.52 12.92
N MET A 218 5.90 -16.88 11.74
CA MET A 218 7.10 -16.85 10.87
C MET A 218 8.19 -15.89 11.33
N ALA A 219 7.86 -14.95 12.22
CA ALA A 219 8.75 -13.88 12.64
C ALA A 219 9.48 -14.16 13.98
N VAL A 220 9.18 -15.28 14.63
CA VAL A 220 9.76 -15.72 15.91
C VAL A 220 10.74 -16.85 15.70
#